data_AF-A0A8H7V1K6-F1
#
_entry.id   AF-A0A8H7V1K6-F1
#
_cell.length_a   1.000
_cell.length_b   1.000
_cell.length_c   1.000
_cell.angle_alpha   90.00
_cell.angle_beta   90.00
_cell.angle_gamma   90.00
#
_symmetry.space_group_name_H-M   'P 1'
#
loop_
_entity.id
_entity.type
_entity.pdbx_description
1 polymer ?
#
loop_
_entity_poly.entity_id
_entity_poly.type
_entity_poly.pdbx_seq_one_letter_code
_entity_poly.pdbx_strand_id
1 'polypeptide(L)'
;MIDLLPNEVFWLVLSHLEYKDLEELQVIKSLSKTTIHYIQQHYQFQYKINSLLRLFEAITPTERHSKDTKLKFSQQILQQICKQVEVLPKIDHRAKFTELLDIVQHFIVARILSEDLKAGIEHDYANLCLEIRSSYLHTPSIRVLHDPKYRRRSTKHPLAPFLPRDYTYVWRHHCATPHTLIHTRFALFFGSLFDVTSLYLESNLDGTFEECAREALVTGNVEDLLIMCVAADRPVDVDRMCMMVTHAGEQLRQYLETMDTWITTEPTPQQELRMQQHERYRLAEDTQDANISSSSSDPPEWLIPDRYKVQPDTILRLKLMDNLYKKGWHWFQ
;
A
#
# COMPACT_ATOMS: atom_id res chain seq x y z
N MET A 1 -17.56 32.76 -7.41
CA MET A 1 -16.71 33.81 -8.04
C MET A 1 -15.89 33.25 -9.19
N ILE A 2 -15.28 32.07 -9.03
CA ILE A 2 -14.57 31.37 -10.12
C ILE A 2 -15.48 31.06 -11.32
N ASP A 3 -16.77 30.80 -11.09
CA ASP A 3 -17.79 30.52 -12.12
C ASP A 3 -18.09 31.69 -13.07
N LEU A 4 -17.57 32.88 -12.76
CA LEU A 4 -17.75 34.10 -13.54
C LEU A 4 -16.51 34.47 -14.36
N LEU A 5 -15.43 33.69 -14.25
CA LEU A 5 -14.20 33.95 -14.99
C LEU A 5 -14.38 33.62 -16.48
N PRO A 6 -13.80 34.41 -17.39
CA PRO A 6 -13.64 34.01 -18.79
C PRO A 6 -12.88 32.68 -18.90
N ASN A 7 -13.22 31.87 -19.90
CA ASN A 7 -12.64 30.53 -20.05
C ASN A 7 -11.11 30.57 -20.14
N GLU A 8 -10.54 31.59 -20.78
CA GLU A 8 -9.09 31.75 -20.94
C GLU A 8 -8.38 31.99 -19.60
N VAL A 9 -8.97 32.81 -18.73
CA VAL A 9 -8.45 33.08 -17.38
C VAL A 9 -8.64 31.85 -16.50
N PHE A 10 -9.78 31.16 -16.63
CA PHE A 10 -10.04 29.93 -15.91
C PHE A 10 -9.02 28.83 -16.30
N TRP A 11 -8.68 28.70 -17.57
CA TRP A 11 -7.66 27.76 -18.05
C TRP A 11 -6.28 28.00 -17.44
N LEU A 12 -5.88 29.27 -17.25
CA LEU A 12 -4.65 29.59 -16.54
C LEU A 12 -4.70 29.11 -15.09
N VAL A 13 -5.83 29.28 -14.40
CA VAL A 13 -6.02 28.73 -13.05
C VAL A 13 -5.89 27.21 -13.06
N LEU A 14 -6.53 26.51 -14.00
CA LEU A 14 -6.45 25.04 -14.09
C LEU A 14 -5.01 24.54 -14.31
N SER A 15 -4.15 25.32 -14.97
CA SER A 15 -2.74 24.95 -15.19
C SER A 15 -1.88 24.94 -13.94
N HIS A 16 -2.33 25.56 -12.86
CA HIS A 16 -1.68 25.54 -11.56
C HIS A 16 -2.23 24.45 -10.63
N LEU A 17 -3.23 23.69 -11.07
CA LEU A 17 -3.90 22.67 -10.26
C LEU A 17 -3.43 21.26 -10.63
N GLU A 18 -3.37 20.41 -9.62
CA GLU A 18 -3.12 18.99 -9.82
C GLU A 18 -4.38 18.27 -10.30
N TYR A 19 -4.21 17.07 -10.87
CA TYR A 19 -5.34 16.29 -11.38
C TYR A 19 -6.46 16.10 -10.34
N LYS A 20 -6.10 15.88 -9.08
CA LYS A 20 -7.05 15.66 -7.98
C LYS A 20 -7.94 16.88 -7.74
N ASP A 21 -7.37 18.08 -7.71
CA ASP A 21 -8.12 19.33 -7.54
C ASP A 21 -9.08 19.54 -8.71
N LEU A 22 -8.65 19.18 -9.92
CA LEU A 22 -9.47 19.26 -11.12
C LEU A 22 -10.66 18.27 -11.07
N GLU A 23 -10.55 17.13 -10.39
CA GLU A 23 -11.69 16.24 -10.17
C GLU A 23 -12.75 16.85 -9.24
N GLU A 24 -12.33 17.51 -8.16
CA GLU A 24 -13.24 18.17 -7.23
C GLU A 24 -14.02 19.30 -7.92
N LEU A 25 -13.34 20.05 -8.80
CA LEU A 25 -13.98 21.10 -9.60
C LEU A 25 -15.03 20.57 -10.59
N GLN A 26 -14.99 19.29 -10.98
CA GLN A 26 -16.02 18.71 -11.86
C GLN A 26 -17.39 18.57 -11.18
N VAL A 27 -17.42 18.48 -9.85
CA VAL A 27 -18.65 18.39 -9.05
C VAL A 27 -19.45 19.70 -9.15
N ILE A 28 -18.76 20.81 -9.37
CA ILE A 28 -19.36 22.14 -9.55
C ILE A 28 -19.90 22.24 -10.98
N LYS A 29 -21.24 22.16 -11.12
CA LYS A 29 -21.94 22.11 -12.43
C LYS A 29 -21.51 23.21 -13.41
N SER A 30 -21.28 24.44 -12.93
CA SER A 30 -20.86 25.60 -13.74
C SER A 30 -19.48 25.42 -14.36
N LEU A 31 -18.55 24.76 -13.66
CA LEU A 31 -17.15 24.61 -14.06
C LEU A 31 -16.89 23.31 -14.81
N SER A 32 -17.73 22.30 -14.56
CA SER A 32 -17.57 20.92 -15.01
C SER A 32 -17.18 20.78 -16.48
N LYS A 33 -17.90 21.45 -17.40
CA LYS A 33 -17.65 21.30 -18.84
C LYS A 33 -16.25 21.78 -19.25
N THR A 34 -15.84 22.94 -18.76
CA THR A 34 -14.53 23.53 -19.08
C THR A 34 -13.41 22.75 -18.42
N THR A 35 -13.59 22.32 -17.17
CA THR A 35 -12.63 21.46 -16.44
C THR A 35 -12.46 20.10 -17.10
N ILE A 36 -13.54 19.43 -17.52
CA ILE A 36 -13.46 18.16 -18.26
C ILE A 36 -12.69 18.35 -19.56
N HIS A 37 -12.96 19.42 -20.30
CA HIS A 37 -12.25 19.69 -21.55
C HIS A 37 -10.75 19.89 -21.31
N TYR A 38 -10.37 20.62 -20.27
CA TYR A 38 -8.98 20.81 -19.88
C TYR A 38 -8.29 19.48 -19.51
N ILE A 39 -8.93 18.68 -18.66
CA ILE A 39 -8.45 17.34 -18.27
C ILE A 39 -8.25 16.44 -19.49
N GLN A 40 -9.19 16.42 -20.42
CA GLN A 40 -9.09 15.63 -21.64
C GLN A 40 -7.92 16.06 -22.53
N GLN A 41 -7.46 17.32 -22.44
CA GLN A 41 -6.30 17.77 -23.21
C GLN A 41 -4.98 17.49 -22.49
N HIS A 42 -4.89 17.82 -21.19
CA HIS A 42 -3.63 17.82 -20.45
C HIS A 42 -3.37 16.57 -19.60
N TYR A 43 -4.44 15.87 -19.18
CA TYR A 43 -4.38 14.68 -18.33
C TYR A 43 -5.06 13.48 -19.01
N GLN A 44 -4.73 13.26 -20.29
CA GLN A 44 -5.37 12.25 -21.14
C GLN A 44 -5.33 10.84 -20.58
N PHE A 45 -4.20 10.43 -20.00
CA PHE A 45 -4.05 9.11 -19.42
C PHE A 45 -4.97 8.95 -18.21
N GLN A 46 -4.91 9.90 -17.28
CA GLN A 46 -5.71 9.91 -16.06
C GLN A 46 -7.20 9.87 -16.38
N TYR A 47 -7.65 10.73 -17.31
CA TYR A 47 -9.03 10.77 -17.76
C TYR A 47 -9.52 9.42 -18.31
N LYS A 48 -8.71 8.76 -19.16
CA LYS A 48 -9.07 7.48 -19.75
C LYS A 48 -9.14 6.36 -18.72
N ILE A 49 -8.15 6.28 -17.82
CA ILE A 49 -8.14 5.26 -16.76
C ILE A 49 -9.36 5.47 -15.85
N ASN A 50 -9.60 6.67 -15.37
CA ASN A 50 -10.74 6.96 -14.51
C ASN A 50 -12.08 6.68 -15.20
N SER A 51 -12.19 7.01 -16.49
CA SER A 51 -13.37 6.63 -17.29
C SER A 51 -13.54 5.12 -17.40
N LEU A 52 -12.45 4.35 -17.57
CA LEU A 52 -12.49 2.89 -17.59
C LEU A 52 -12.92 2.32 -16.23
N LEU A 53 -12.41 2.85 -15.12
CA LEU A 53 -12.80 2.40 -13.77
C LEU A 53 -14.28 2.72 -13.49
N ARG A 54 -14.77 3.91 -13.87
CA ARG A 54 -16.19 4.26 -13.77
C ARG A 54 -17.07 3.35 -14.63
N LEU A 55 -16.63 3.01 -15.84
CA LEU A 55 -17.33 2.05 -16.69
C LEU A 55 -17.35 0.66 -16.07
N PHE A 56 -16.24 0.20 -15.50
CA PHE A 56 -16.16 -1.06 -14.78
C PHE A 56 -17.17 -1.09 -13.62
N GLU A 57 -17.28 -0.02 -12.84
CA GLU A 57 -18.25 0.07 -11.75
C GLU A 57 -19.71 0.10 -12.21
N ALA A 58 -19.99 0.73 -13.35
CA ALA A 58 -21.36 0.89 -13.87
C ALA A 58 -21.97 -0.40 -14.43
N ILE A 59 -21.12 -1.39 -14.74
CA ILE A 59 -21.53 -2.71 -15.26
C ILE A 59 -22.16 -3.56 -14.15
N THR A 60 -23.05 -4.48 -14.52
CA THR A 60 -23.72 -5.34 -13.55
C THR A 60 -22.74 -6.28 -12.83
N PRO A 61 -22.97 -6.64 -11.55
CA PRO A 61 -22.08 -7.55 -10.81
C PRO A 61 -21.84 -8.88 -11.54
N THR A 62 -22.88 -9.45 -12.15
CA THR A 62 -22.77 -10.70 -12.93
C THR A 62 -21.81 -10.57 -14.12
N GLU A 63 -21.83 -9.43 -14.81
CA GLU A 63 -20.93 -9.16 -15.92
C GLU A 63 -19.51 -8.83 -15.44
N ARG A 64 -19.34 -8.15 -14.29
CA ARG A 64 -18.03 -7.88 -13.68
C ARG A 64 -17.31 -9.15 -13.24
N HIS A 65 -18.05 -10.13 -12.72
CA HIS A 65 -17.50 -11.43 -12.34
C HIS A 65 -17.10 -12.29 -13.55
N SER A 66 -17.60 -11.98 -14.75
CA SER A 66 -17.20 -12.69 -15.96
C SER A 66 -15.71 -12.53 -16.25
N LYS A 67 -15.05 -13.65 -16.53
CA LYS A 67 -13.62 -13.68 -16.87
C LYS A 67 -13.29 -12.82 -18.08
N ASP A 68 -14.16 -12.82 -19.10
CA ASP A 68 -13.94 -12.07 -20.34
C ASP A 68 -14.00 -10.56 -20.10
N THR A 69 -14.92 -10.10 -19.26
CA THR A 69 -15.03 -8.69 -18.88
C THR A 69 -13.77 -8.23 -18.14
N LYS A 70 -13.34 -8.98 -17.12
CA LYS A 70 -12.12 -8.66 -16.35
C LYS A 70 -10.89 -8.63 -17.25
N LEU A 71 -10.75 -9.61 -18.13
CA LEU A 71 -9.65 -9.67 -19.10
C LEU A 71 -9.69 -8.47 -20.07
N LYS A 72 -10.86 -8.07 -20.53
CA LYS A 72 -11.03 -6.90 -21.40
C LYS A 72 -10.59 -5.62 -20.71
N PHE A 73 -11.05 -5.37 -19.48
CA PHE A 73 -10.65 -4.17 -18.73
C PHE A 73 -9.15 -4.17 -18.39
N SER A 74 -8.61 -5.32 -17.96
CA SER A 74 -7.19 -5.44 -17.63
C SER A 74 -6.30 -5.15 -18.84
N GLN A 75 -6.66 -5.69 -20.01
CA GLN A 75 -5.96 -5.42 -21.26
C GLN A 75 -6.06 -3.96 -21.68
N GLN A 76 -7.24 -3.34 -21.56
CA GLN A 76 -7.40 -1.93 -21.89
C GLN A 76 -6.54 -1.02 -21.01
N ILE A 77 -6.49 -1.28 -19.70
CA ILE A 77 -5.63 -0.54 -18.76
C ILE A 77 -4.17 -0.69 -19.14
N LEU A 78 -3.70 -1.93 -19.32
CA LEU A 78 -2.30 -2.20 -19.71
C LEU A 78 -1.95 -1.60 -21.07
N GLN A 79 -2.86 -1.63 -22.04
CA GLN A 79 -2.68 -1.00 -23.35
C GLN A 79 -2.54 0.52 -23.26
N GLN A 80 -3.29 1.19 -22.38
CA GLN A 80 -3.10 2.64 -22.17
C GLN A 80 -1.70 2.95 -21.63
N ILE A 81 -1.17 2.13 -20.71
CA ILE A 81 0.20 2.27 -20.21
C ILE A 81 1.20 2.06 -21.35
N CYS A 82 1.10 0.93 -22.05
CA CYS A 82 2.04 0.57 -23.12
C CYS A 82 2.06 1.64 -24.23
N LYS A 83 0.89 2.14 -24.65
CA LYS A 83 0.80 3.17 -25.70
C LYS A 83 1.54 4.45 -25.34
N GLN A 84 1.54 4.86 -24.08
CA GLN A 84 2.26 6.06 -23.63
C GLN A 84 3.76 5.79 -23.52
N VAL A 85 4.14 4.60 -23.07
CA VAL A 85 5.54 4.19 -22.89
C VAL A 85 6.26 3.99 -24.24
N GLU A 86 5.60 3.36 -25.22
CA GLU A 86 6.17 3.03 -26.53
C GLU A 86 6.59 4.25 -27.36
N VAL A 87 5.97 5.41 -27.14
CA VAL A 87 6.30 6.66 -27.84
C VAL A 87 7.61 7.28 -27.33
N LEU A 88 8.04 6.89 -26.13
CA LEU A 88 9.24 7.43 -25.49
C LEU A 88 10.52 6.68 -25.90
N PRO A 89 11.69 7.28 -25.71
CA PRO A 89 12.97 6.57 -25.80
C PRO A 89 13.07 5.44 -24.77
N LYS A 90 13.77 4.34 -25.11
CA LYS A 90 13.93 3.16 -24.25
C LYS A 90 14.48 3.44 -22.85
N ILE A 91 15.26 4.51 -22.70
CA ILE A 91 15.85 4.89 -21.40
C ILE A 91 14.78 5.35 -20.40
N ASP A 92 13.68 5.93 -20.89
CA ASP A 92 12.59 6.47 -20.08
C ASP A 92 11.47 5.45 -19.84
N HIS A 93 11.50 4.31 -20.55
CA HIS A 93 10.40 3.34 -20.55
C HIS A 93 10.06 2.84 -19.15
N ARG A 94 11.07 2.42 -18.39
CA ARG A 94 10.88 1.90 -17.03
C ARG A 94 10.26 2.95 -16.11
N ALA A 95 10.85 4.15 -16.05
CA ALA A 95 10.39 5.21 -15.18
C ALA A 95 8.95 5.61 -15.52
N LYS A 96 8.64 5.76 -16.82
CA LYS A 96 7.28 6.11 -17.25
C LYS A 96 6.28 4.98 -16.98
N PHE A 97 6.66 3.72 -17.18
CA PHE A 97 5.79 2.60 -16.90
C PHE A 97 5.43 2.55 -15.40
N THR A 98 6.42 2.72 -14.52
CA THR A 98 6.20 2.78 -13.06
C THR A 98 5.31 3.96 -12.70
N GLU A 99 5.58 5.17 -13.19
CA GLU A 99 4.74 6.35 -12.94
C GLU A 99 3.27 6.13 -13.34
N LEU A 100 3.04 5.60 -14.55
CA LEU A 100 1.68 5.35 -15.04
C LEU A 100 0.98 4.23 -14.27
N LEU A 101 1.72 3.22 -13.84
CA LEU A 101 1.19 2.16 -12.99
C LEU A 101 0.81 2.71 -11.61
N ASP A 102 1.65 3.56 -11.01
CA ASP A 102 1.38 4.19 -9.71
C ASP A 102 0.11 5.05 -9.75
N ILE A 103 -0.13 5.75 -10.86
CA ILE A 103 -1.38 6.49 -11.09
C ILE A 103 -2.60 5.55 -11.06
N VAL A 104 -2.52 4.40 -11.75
CA VAL A 104 -3.62 3.42 -11.75
C VAL A 104 -3.86 2.87 -10.35
N GLN A 105 -2.78 2.51 -9.63
CA GLN A 105 -2.88 2.03 -8.26
C GLN A 105 -3.50 3.08 -7.34
N HIS A 106 -3.08 4.34 -7.47
CA HIS A 106 -3.63 5.46 -6.71
C HIS A 106 -5.13 5.63 -6.93
N PHE A 107 -5.60 5.57 -8.18
CA PHE A 107 -7.04 5.68 -8.44
C PHE A 107 -7.86 4.54 -7.87
N ILE A 108 -7.36 3.30 -7.93
CA ILE A 108 -8.05 2.17 -7.31
C ILE A 108 -8.10 2.36 -5.79
N VAL A 109 -6.99 2.71 -5.15
CA VAL A 109 -6.94 2.94 -3.69
C VAL A 109 -7.85 4.10 -3.28
N ALA A 110 -7.75 5.25 -3.95
CA ALA A 110 -8.60 6.39 -3.69
C ALA A 110 -10.08 6.02 -3.80
N ARG A 111 -10.43 5.15 -4.75
CA ARG A 111 -11.79 4.66 -4.92
C ARG A 111 -12.23 3.70 -3.81
N ILE A 112 -11.38 2.75 -3.40
CA ILE A 112 -11.63 1.84 -2.26
C ILE A 112 -11.85 2.62 -0.96
N LEU A 113 -11.10 3.71 -0.78
CA LEU A 113 -11.18 4.56 0.41
C LEU A 113 -12.33 5.57 0.36
N SER A 114 -13.02 5.71 -0.78
CA SER A 114 -14.10 6.69 -0.97
C SER A 114 -15.35 6.30 -0.19
N GLU A 115 -15.97 7.24 0.52
CA GLU A 115 -17.14 6.98 1.37
C GLU A 115 -18.34 6.41 0.61
N ASP A 116 -18.56 6.88 -0.62
CA ASP A 116 -19.70 6.52 -1.49
C ASP A 116 -19.54 5.16 -2.22
N LEU A 117 -18.42 4.45 -2.04
CA LEU A 117 -18.23 3.15 -2.66
C LEU A 117 -19.25 2.13 -2.14
N LYS A 118 -20.01 1.52 -3.05
CA LYS A 118 -20.98 0.47 -2.72
C LYS A 118 -20.28 -0.80 -2.25
N ALA A 119 -20.87 -1.49 -1.28
CA ALA A 119 -20.38 -2.78 -0.79
C ALA A 119 -20.25 -3.82 -1.91
N GLY A 120 -19.25 -4.70 -1.81
CA GLY A 120 -18.95 -5.76 -2.77
C GLY A 120 -18.00 -5.31 -3.90
N ILE A 121 -17.90 -4.00 -4.17
CA ILE A 121 -17.04 -3.49 -5.25
C ILE A 121 -15.55 -3.64 -4.90
N GLU A 122 -15.20 -3.67 -3.61
CA GLU A 122 -13.82 -3.90 -3.15
C GLU A 122 -13.25 -5.25 -3.64
N HIS A 123 -14.06 -6.30 -3.65
CA HIS A 123 -13.68 -7.60 -4.20
C HIS A 123 -13.55 -7.57 -5.73
N ASP A 124 -14.43 -6.84 -6.42
CA ASP A 124 -14.35 -6.66 -7.87
C ASP A 124 -13.06 -5.94 -8.28
N TYR A 125 -12.65 -4.91 -7.52
CA TYR A 125 -11.39 -4.22 -7.73
C TYR A 125 -10.18 -5.12 -7.46
N ALA A 126 -10.21 -5.91 -6.38
CA ALA A 126 -9.12 -6.85 -6.11
C ALA A 126 -8.97 -7.87 -7.24
N ASN A 127 -10.09 -8.42 -7.74
CA ASN A 127 -10.11 -9.32 -8.89
C ASN A 127 -9.58 -8.67 -10.16
N LEU A 128 -9.91 -7.41 -10.42
CA LEU A 128 -9.36 -6.65 -11.54
C LEU A 128 -7.84 -6.48 -11.40
N CYS A 129 -7.34 -6.11 -10.21
CA CYS A 129 -5.92 -5.98 -9.92
C CYS A 129 -5.17 -7.31 -10.15
N LEU A 130 -5.72 -8.43 -9.68
CA LEU A 130 -5.17 -9.76 -9.90
C LEU A 130 -5.16 -10.14 -11.38
N GLU A 131 -6.20 -9.79 -12.14
CA GLU A 131 -6.26 -10.04 -13.58
C GLU A 131 -5.25 -9.18 -14.35
N ILE A 132 -5.04 -7.91 -13.97
CA ILE A 132 -3.99 -7.05 -14.53
C ILE A 132 -2.61 -7.64 -14.23
N ARG A 133 -2.36 -8.06 -12.98
CA ARG A 133 -1.12 -8.73 -12.57
C ARG A 133 -0.90 -10.00 -13.39
N SER A 134 -1.91 -10.85 -13.52
CA SER A 134 -1.86 -12.07 -14.32
C SER A 134 -1.53 -11.76 -15.79
N SER A 135 -2.24 -10.83 -16.41
CA SER A 135 -2.05 -10.42 -17.81
C SER A 135 -0.65 -9.86 -18.06
N TYR A 136 -0.15 -9.00 -17.17
CA TYR A 136 1.22 -8.49 -17.20
C TYR A 136 2.25 -9.64 -17.12
N LEU A 137 2.08 -10.54 -16.16
CA LEU A 137 2.99 -11.67 -15.95
C LEU A 137 2.97 -12.70 -17.08
N HIS A 138 1.91 -12.76 -17.88
CA HIS A 138 1.76 -13.69 -19.00
C HIS A 138 2.07 -13.07 -20.37
N THR A 139 2.25 -11.74 -20.45
CA THR A 139 2.52 -11.03 -21.71
C THR A 139 3.95 -10.48 -21.78
N PRO A 140 4.90 -11.16 -22.47
CA PRO A 140 6.31 -10.76 -22.48
C PRO A 140 6.57 -9.37 -23.05
N SER A 141 5.82 -8.94 -24.07
CA SER A 141 5.99 -7.64 -24.71
C SER A 141 5.78 -6.49 -23.73
N ILE A 142 4.77 -6.58 -22.86
CA ILE A 142 4.49 -5.59 -21.81
C ILE A 142 5.63 -5.53 -20.79
N ARG A 143 6.14 -6.69 -20.37
CA ARG A 143 7.20 -6.75 -19.36
C ARG A 143 8.51 -6.13 -19.83
N VAL A 144 8.85 -6.31 -21.11
CA VAL A 144 10.07 -5.72 -21.68
C VAL A 144 10.01 -4.19 -21.66
N LEU A 145 8.82 -3.59 -21.77
CA LEU A 145 8.63 -2.14 -21.62
C LEU A 145 8.86 -1.67 -20.17
N HIS A 146 8.40 -2.45 -19.18
CA HIS A 146 8.59 -2.08 -17.77
C HIS A 146 10.02 -2.35 -17.28
N ASP A 147 10.56 -3.53 -17.55
CA ASP A 147 11.93 -3.91 -17.21
C ASP A 147 12.51 -4.83 -18.30
N PRO A 148 13.45 -4.35 -19.13
CA PRO A 148 14.03 -5.16 -20.20
C PRO A 148 14.86 -6.34 -19.68
N LYS A 149 15.26 -6.33 -18.41
CA LYS A 149 15.99 -7.42 -17.75
C LYS A 149 15.04 -8.39 -17.01
N TYR A 150 13.73 -8.18 -17.08
CA TYR A 150 12.76 -8.98 -16.35
C TYR A 150 12.83 -10.45 -16.77
N ARG A 151 13.31 -11.31 -15.87
CA ARG A 151 13.36 -12.77 -16.02
C ARG A 151 12.41 -13.41 -15.00
N ARG A 152 11.39 -14.11 -15.50
CA ARG A 152 10.32 -14.77 -14.71
C ARG A 152 10.81 -15.62 -13.51
N ARG A 153 12.05 -16.14 -13.55
CA ARG A 153 12.63 -17.03 -12.54
C ARG A 153 13.83 -16.46 -11.77
N SER A 154 14.27 -15.23 -12.02
CA SER A 154 15.58 -14.73 -11.55
C SER A 154 15.57 -13.30 -11.00
N THR A 155 14.43 -12.63 -10.92
CA THR A 155 14.34 -11.31 -10.31
C THR A 155 14.11 -11.44 -8.81
N LYS A 156 15.11 -11.08 -8.00
CA LYS A 156 15.05 -10.97 -6.53
C LYS A 156 13.88 -10.07 -6.05
N HIS A 157 13.42 -9.17 -6.93
CA HIS A 157 12.24 -8.33 -6.72
C HIS A 157 11.33 -8.42 -7.95
N PRO A 158 10.21 -9.16 -7.91
CA PRO A 158 9.26 -9.12 -9.00
C PRO A 158 8.65 -7.71 -9.08
N LEU A 159 8.88 -6.99 -10.18
CA LEU A 159 8.20 -5.73 -10.52
C LEU A 159 6.81 -6.02 -11.10
N ALA A 160 6.05 -6.89 -10.45
CA ALA A 160 4.67 -7.17 -10.82
C ALA A 160 3.76 -6.06 -10.28
N PRO A 161 2.70 -5.69 -11.01
CA PRO A 161 1.80 -4.63 -10.58
C PRO A 161 0.86 -5.10 -9.45
N PHE A 162 0.37 -4.14 -8.66
CA PHE A 162 -0.62 -4.33 -7.59
C PHE A 162 -0.17 -5.29 -6.49
N LEU A 163 1.12 -5.39 -6.15
CA LEU A 163 1.56 -6.31 -5.10
C LEU A 163 1.12 -5.81 -3.71
N PRO A 164 0.85 -6.70 -2.74
CA PRO A 164 0.42 -6.28 -1.40
C PRO A 164 1.37 -5.25 -0.76
N ARG A 165 2.69 -5.38 -0.97
CA ARG A 165 3.67 -4.42 -0.49
C ARG A 165 3.39 -2.97 -0.88
N ASP A 166 2.78 -2.75 -2.05
CA ASP A 166 2.47 -1.42 -2.59
C ASP A 166 1.36 -0.72 -1.77
N TYR A 167 0.61 -1.46 -0.95
CA TYR A 167 -0.51 -0.96 -0.13
C TYR A 167 -0.24 -1.01 1.38
N THR A 168 0.92 -1.50 1.80
CA THR A 168 1.28 -1.65 3.22
C THR A 168 1.21 -0.35 4.01
N TYR A 169 1.49 0.79 3.37
CA TYR A 169 1.40 2.10 4.02
C TYR A 169 -0.04 2.43 4.45
N VAL A 170 -1.05 2.08 3.63
CA VAL A 170 -2.47 2.25 3.98
C VAL A 170 -2.86 1.30 5.10
N TRP A 171 -2.41 0.04 5.02
CA TRP A 171 -2.64 -0.95 6.05
C TRP A 171 -2.10 -0.52 7.42
N ARG A 172 -0.84 -0.07 7.47
CA ARG A 172 -0.22 0.43 8.71
C ARG A 172 -0.97 1.63 9.27
N HIS A 173 -1.44 2.54 8.40
CA HIS A 173 -2.25 3.67 8.83
C HIS A 173 -3.57 3.22 9.47
N HIS A 174 -4.30 2.29 8.83
CA HIS A 174 -5.54 1.73 9.38
C HIS A 174 -5.32 0.93 10.67
N CYS A 175 -4.19 0.23 10.80
CA CYS A 175 -3.82 -0.46 12.04
C CYS A 175 -3.66 0.53 13.22
N ALA A 176 -3.19 1.75 12.94
CA ALA A 176 -2.95 2.78 13.95
C ALA A 176 -4.19 3.62 14.30
N THR A 177 -5.32 3.43 13.62
CA THR A 177 -6.53 4.24 13.80
C THR A 177 -7.74 3.38 14.19
N PRO A 178 -8.78 3.96 14.82
CA PRO A 178 -9.99 3.21 15.18
C PRO A 178 -10.67 2.60 13.95
N HIS A 179 -11.18 1.38 14.09
CA HIS A 179 -11.85 0.66 13.01
C HIS A 179 -13.06 1.42 12.45
N THR A 180 -13.17 1.46 11.12
CA THR A 180 -14.29 2.07 10.39
C THR A 180 -14.77 1.18 9.23
N LEU A 181 -15.90 1.52 8.62
CA LEU A 181 -16.37 0.85 7.40
C LEU A 181 -15.35 0.92 6.25
N ILE A 182 -14.60 2.03 6.16
CA ILE A 182 -13.53 2.19 5.17
C ILE A 182 -12.43 1.15 5.39
N HIS A 183 -12.09 0.88 6.66
CA HIS A 183 -11.10 -0.14 7.00
C HIS A 183 -11.58 -1.53 6.61
N THR A 184 -12.85 -1.86 6.88
CA THR A 184 -13.45 -3.13 6.46
C THR A 184 -13.30 -3.36 4.96
N ARG A 185 -13.70 -2.38 4.13
CA ARG A 185 -13.60 -2.48 2.66
C ARG A 185 -12.15 -2.60 2.20
N PHE A 186 -11.26 -1.81 2.79
CA PHE A 186 -9.84 -1.88 2.47
C PHE A 186 -9.23 -3.24 2.85
N ALA A 187 -9.55 -3.79 4.03
CA ALA A 187 -9.07 -5.09 4.48
C ALA A 187 -9.55 -6.24 3.58
N LEU A 188 -10.79 -6.18 3.09
CA LEU A 188 -11.33 -7.11 2.10
C LEU A 188 -10.58 -7.04 0.76
N PHE A 189 -10.39 -5.83 0.23
CA PHE A 189 -9.61 -5.60 -0.99
C PHE A 189 -8.17 -6.10 -0.82
N PHE A 190 -7.51 -5.67 0.26
CA PHE A 190 -6.11 -5.94 0.53
C PHE A 190 -5.84 -7.42 0.79
N GLY A 191 -6.67 -8.08 1.60
CA GLY A 191 -6.63 -9.52 1.83
C GLY A 191 -6.75 -10.33 0.53
N SER A 192 -7.68 -9.94 -0.34
CA SER A 192 -7.87 -10.59 -1.65
C SER A 192 -6.63 -10.51 -2.55
N LEU A 193 -5.75 -9.51 -2.40
CA LEU A 193 -4.53 -9.40 -3.21
C LEU A 193 -3.47 -10.48 -2.90
N PHE A 194 -3.61 -11.16 -1.76
CA PHE A 194 -2.78 -12.29 -1.35
C PHE A 194 -3.18 -13.63 -1.99
N ASP A 195 -4.31 -13.69 -2.70
CA ASP A 195 -4.87 -14.91 -3.32
C ASP A 195 -3.98 -15.56 -4.41
N VAL A 196 -2.84 -14.97 -4.79
CA VAL A 196 -1.95 -15.50 -5.85
C VAL A 196 -0.44 -15.28 -5.57
N THR A 197 -0.01 -15.13 -4.31
CA THR A 197 1.43 -14.96 -3.98
C THR A 197 2.14 -16.28 -3.64
N SER A 198 1.94 -17.34 -4.41
CA SER A 198 2.64 -18.63 -4.24
C SER A 198 3.73 -18.92 -5.29
N LEU A 199 4.02 -17.99 -6.21
CA LEU A 199 5.08 -18.18 -7.23
C LEU A 199 6.27 -17.22 -7.13
N TYR A 200 6.21 -16.23 -6.25
CA TYR A 200 7.30 -15.29 -6.05
C TYR A 200 7.67 -15.29 -4.58
N LEU A 201 8.76 -15.96 -4.24
CA LEU A 201 9.46 -15.76 -2.99
C LEU A 201 9.83 -14.26 -2.94
N GLU A 202 9.02 -13.47 -2.24
CA GLU A 202 9.37 -12.13 -1.83
C GLU A 202 10.50 -12.28 -0.81
N SER A 203 11.75 -12.33 -1.30
CA SER A 203 12.94 -12.49 -0.46
C SER A 203 13.25 -11.24 0.38
N ASN A 204 12.36 -10.24 0.37
CA ASN A 204 12.37 -9.09 1.26
C ASN A 204 11.11 -9.19 2.12
N LEU A 205 11.28 -9.02 3.43
CA LEU A 205 10.24 -9.20 4.45
C LEU A 205 9.05 -8.21 4.30
N ASP A 206 9.24 -7.14 3.53
CA ASP A 206 8.28 -6.04 3.37
C ASP A 206 7.08 -6.41 2.47
N GLY A 207 5.88 -6.29 3.04
CA GLY A 207 4.60 -6.55 2.40
C GLY A 207 4.14 -8.00 2.39
N THR A 208 4.81 -8.85 3.16
CA THR A 208 4.35 -10.23 3.37
C THR A 208 3.07 -10.26 4.20
N PHE A 209 2.28 -11.32 4.04
CA PHE A 209 1.06 -11.51 4.83
C PHE A 209 1.40 -11.58 6.33
N GLU A 210 2.49 -12.28 6.66
CA GLU A 210 3.03 -12.43 8.01
C GLU A 210 3.41 -11.08 8.63
N GLU A 211 4.00 -10.16 7.86
CA GLU A 211 4.29 -8.81 8.34
C GLU A 211 3.01 -8.01 8.61
N CYS A 212 2.05 -8.04 7.67
CA CYS A 212 0.78 -7.33 7.81
C CYS A 212 -0.01 -7.84 9.02
N ALA A 213 -0.02 -9.16 9.23
CA ALA A 213 -0.64 -9.78 10.40
C ALA A 213 0.06 -9.39 11.70
N ARG A 214 1.39 -9.32 11.72
CA ARG A 214 2.16 -8.86 12.89
C ARG A 214 1.82 -7.43 13.26
N GLU A 215 1.76 -6.52 12.29
CA GLU A 215 1.41 -5.11 12.51
C GLU A 215 0.02 -4.98 13.17
N ALA A 216 -0.97 -5.71 12.68
CA ALA A 216 -2.32 -5.67 13.25
C ALA A 216 -2.39 -6.27 14.67
N LEU A 217 -1.61 -7.33 14.95
CA LEU A 217 -1.53 -7.93 16.30
C LEU A 217 -0.85 -7.01 17.31
N VAL A 218 0.21 -6.32 16.90
CA VAL A 218 0.94 -5.39 17.77
C VAL A 218 0.11 -4.15 18.08
N THR A 219 -0.64 -3.65 17.09
CA THR A 219 -1.52 -2.48 17.24
C THR A 219 -2.88 -2.79 17.88
N GLY A 220 -3.23 -4.07 18.01
CA GLY A 220 -4.49 -4.52 18.61
C GLY A 220 -5.70 -4.45 17.67
N ASN A 221 -5.49 -4.23 16.37
CA ASN A 221 -6.54 -4.15 15.36
C ASN A 221 -6.92 -5.55 14.82
N VAL A 222 -7.66 -6.29 15.65
CA VAL A 222 -8.06 -7.68 15.38
C VAL A 222 -9.21 -7.79 14.39
N GLU A 223 -10.04 -6.75 14.30
CA GLU A 223 -11.15 -6.65 13.35
C GLU A 223 -10.62 -6.72 11.91
N ASP A 224 -9.73 -5.79 11.56
CA ASP A 224 -9.17 -5.70 10.22
C ASP A 224 -8.33 -6.94 9.91
N LEU A 225 -7.59 -7.47 10.89
CA LEU A 225 -6.83 -8.70 10.75
C LEU A 225 -7.70 -9.88 10.35
N LEU A 226 -8.80 -10.10 11.07
CA LEU A 226 -9.71 -11.21 10.78
C LEU A 226 -10.33 -11.08 9.38
N ILE A 227 -10.76 -9.86 9.02
CA ILE A 227 -11.31 -9.55 7.70
C ILE A 227 -10.28 -9.85 6.60
N MET A 228 -9.04 -9.39 6.78
CA MET A 228 -7.94 -9.65 5.84
C MET A 228 -7.65 -11.15 5.72
N CYS A 229 -7.66 -11.90 6.83
CA CYS A 229 -7.44 -13.36 6.81
C CYS A 229 -8.52 -14.09 6.03
N VAL A 230 -9.79 -13.71 6.25
CA VAL A 230 -10.94 -14.27 5.53
C VAL A 230 -10.85 -13.98 4.03
N ALA A 231 -10.56 -12.73 3.66
CA ALA A 231 -10.42 -12.35 2.25
C ALA A 231 -9.22 -13.01 1.55
N ALA A 232 -8.16 -13.32 2.29
CA ALA A 232 -6.98 -14.02 1.79
C ALA A 232 -7.12 -15.55 1.78
N ASP A 233 -8.27 -16.10 2.20
CA ASP A 233 -8.50 -17.53 2.45
C ASP A 233 -7.40 -18.17 3.34
N ARG A 234 -6.99 -17.43 4.37
CA ARG A 234 -5.97 -17.86 5.34
C ARG A 234 -6.61 -18.25 6.66
N PRO A 235 -6.29 -19.44 7.22
CA PRO A 235 -6.81 -19.84 8.52
C PRO A 235 -6.28 -18.93 9.64
N VAL A 236 -7.17 -18.53 10.55
CA VAL A 236 -6.78 -17.82 11.77
C VAL A 236 -6.36 -18.85 12.82
N ASP A 237 -5.05 -18.95 13.00
CA ASP A 237 -4.40 -19.69 14.08
C ASP A 237 -3.73 -18.68 15.01
N VAL A 238 -4.45 -18.29 16.06
CA VAL A 238 -4.02 -17.22 16.97
C VAL A 238 -2.70 -17.56 17.66
N ASP A 239 -2.49 -18.83 18.02
CA ASP A 239 -1.29 -19.23 18.74
C ASP A 239 -0.08 -19.17 17.78
N ARG A 240 -0.23 -19.64 16.53
CA ARG A 240 0.80 -19.50 15.49
C ARG A 240 1.10 -18.04 15.15
N MET A 241 0.06 -17.21 15.04
CA MET A 241 0.19 -15.78 14.77
C MET A 241 0.93 -15.05 15.90
N CYS A 242 0.64 -15.39 17.16
CA CYS A 242 1.38 -14.84 18.30
C CYS A 242 2.84 -15.30 18.32
N MET A 243 3.11 -16.59 18.09
CA MET A 243 4.47 -17.12 17.99
C MET A 243 5.29 -16.39 16.91
N MET A 244 4.67 -16.06 15.77
CA MET A 244 5.31 -15.29 14.70
C MET A 244 5.73 -13.88 15.16
N VAL A 245 4.92 -13.22 15.99
CA VAL A 245 5.26 -11.90 16.57
C VAL A 245 6.43 -12.05 17.54
N THR A 246 6.36 -13.02 18.45
CA THR A 246 7.43 -13.30 19.42
C THR A 246 8.75 -13.62 18.74
N HIS A 247 8.73 -14.50 17.74
CA HIS A 247 9.92 -14.89 16.99
C HIS A 247 10.56 -13.70 16.25
N ALA A 248 9.76 -12.81 15.66
CA ALA A 248 10.28 -11.60 15.02
C ALA A 248 10.93 -10.65 16.04
N GLY A 249 10.36 -10.54 17.25
CA GLY A 249 10.97 -9.80 18.36
C GLY A 249 12.30 -10.40 18.82
N GLU A 250 12.38 -11.72 18.94
CA GLU A 250 13.62 -12.44 19.26
C GLU A 250 14.70 -12.23 18.19
N GLN A 251 14.34 -12.31 16.90
CA GLN A 251 15.26 -12.04 15.80
C GLN A 251 15.80 -10.60 15.83
N LEU A 252 14.93 -9.61 16.09
CA LEU A 252 15.36 -8.22 16.24
C LEU A 252 16.28 -8.05 17.44
N ARG A 253 15.94 -8.66 18.58
CA ARG A 253 16.77 -8.61 19.79
C ARG A 253 18.15 -9.21 19.54
N GLN A 254 18.22 -10.39 18.91
CA GLN A 254 19.49 -11.02 18.54
C GLN A 254 20.29 -10.12 17.60
N TYR A 255 19.64 -9.52 16.60
CA TYR A 255 20.29 -8.58 15.69
C TYR A 255 20.92 -7.39 16.43
N LEU A 256 20.18 -6.78 17.35
CA LEU A 256 20.67 -5.66 18.17
C LEU A 256 21.82 -6.08 19.08
N GLU A 257 21.71 -7.23 19.75
CA GLU A 257 22.80 -7.79 20.57
C GLU A 257 24.07 -8.04 19.73
N THR A 258 23.93 -8.51 18.47
CA THR A 258 25.07 -8.58 17.53
C THR A 258 25.59 -7.22 17.09
N MET A 259 24.74 -6.22 16.87
CA MET A 259 25.21 -4.87 16.50
C MET A 259 25.96 -4.20 17.66
N ASP A 260 25.47 -4.32 18.88
CA ASP A 260 26.13 -3.80 20.08
C ASP A 260 27.48 -4.47 20.32
N THR A 261 27.59 -5.78 20.07
CA THR A 261 28.89 -6.47 20.08
C THR A 261 29.82 -5.93 19.01
N TRP A 262 29.35 -5.68 17.78
CA TRP A 262 30.18 -5.10 16.72
C TRP A 262 30.66 -3.67 17.04
N ILE A 263 29.78 -2.84 17.62
CA ILE A 263 30.12 -1.49 18.08
C ILE A 263 31.17 -1.52 19.19
N THR A 264 31.13 -2.53 20.07
CA THR A 264 32.07 -2.65 21.20
C THR A 264 33.38 -3.36 20.86
N THR A 265 33.44 -4.23 19.85
CA THR A 265 34.66 -4.96 19.48
C THR A 265 35.44 -4.37 18.30
N GLU A 266 34.80 -3.74 17.31
CA GLU A 266 35.49 -3.13 16.15
C GLU A 266 34.72 -1.89 15.62
N PRO A 267 34.75 -0.75 16.34
CA PRO A 267 34.05 0.45 15.90
C PRO A 267 34.68 1.03 14.62
N THR A 268 33.85 1.50 13.70
CA THR A 268 34.35 2.26 12.53
C THR A 268 34.90 3.62 12.96
N PRO A 269 35.84 4.25 12.22
CA PRO A 269 36.43 5.54 12.61
C PRO A 269 35.41 6.67 12.83
N GLN A 270 34.26 6.61 12.13
CA GLN A 270 33.14 7.55 12.30
C GLN A 270 32.29 7.27 13.55
N GLN A 271 32.28 6.02 14.03
CA GLN A 271 31.65 5.63 15.30
C GLN A 271 32.56 5.97 16.48
N GLU A 272 33.88 5.76 16.37
CA GLU A 272 34.86 6.19 17.37
C GLU A 272 34.79 7.71 17.59
N LEU A 273 34.70 8.49 16.51
CA LEU A 273 34.52 9.95 16.57
C LEU A 273 33.23 10.37 17.31
N ARG A 274 32.13 9.64 17.10
CA ARG A 274 30.87 9.89 17.82
C ARG A 274 30.96 9.50 19.29
N MET A 275 31.61 8.37 19.61
CA MET A 275 31.82 7.93 20.99
C MET A 275 32.71 8.93 21.76
N GLN A 276 33.80 9.43 21.14
CA GLN A 276 34.65 10.46 21.73
C GLN A 276 33.93 11.80 21.91
N GLN A 277 33.05 12.18 20.98
CA GLN A 277 32.20 13.36 21.16
C GLN A 277 31.21 13.17 22.32
N HIS A 278 30.56 12.00 22.42
CA HIS A 278 29.61 11.71 23.49
C HIS A 278 30.27 11.66 24.88
N GLU A 279 31.48 11.10 24.99
CA GLU A 279 32.27 11.15 26.23
C GLU A 279 32.67 12.58 26.61
N ARG A 280 33.01 13.43 25.62
CA ARG A 280 33.28 14.86 25.87
C ARG A 280 32.06 15.64 26.33
N TYR A 281 30.86 15.30 25.84
CA TYR A 281 29.62 15.93 26.30
C TYR A 281 29.24 15.46 27.72
N ARG A 282 29.39 14.16 28.03
CA ARG A 282 29.15 13.64 29.40
C ARG A 282 30.09 14.23 30.45
N LEU A 283 31.38 14.41 30.13
CA LEU A 283 32.34 15.04 31.03
C LEU A 283 32.09 16.55 31.25
N ALA A 284 31.33 17.19 30.35
CA ALA A 284 30.93 18.59 30.50
C ALA A 284 29.63 18.75 31.32
N GLU A 285 28.75 17.74 31.33
CA GLU A 285 27.49 17.76 32.10
C GLU A 285 27.69 17.49 33.60
N ASP A 286 28.79 16.83 34.02
CA ASP A 286 29.10 16.61 35.44
C ASP A 286 29.56 17.88 36.21
N THR A 287 29.55 19.06 35.56
CA THR A 287 29.96 20.33 36.21
C THR A 287 28.85 21.38 36.31
N GLN A 288 27.64 21.17 35.77
CA GLN A 288 26.54 22.14 35.91
C GLN A 288 25.18 21.47 36.08
N ASP A 289 24.56 21.77 37.21
CA ASP A 289 23.19 21.37 37.58
C ASP A 289 22.15 21.65 36.48
N ALA A 290 21.31 20.63 36.27
CA ALA A 290 19.88 20.64 36.00
C ALA A 290 19.28 21.64 34.98
N ASN A 291 18.58 21.04 34.00
CA ASN A 291 17.59 21.61 33.06
C ASN A 291 18.08 21.97 31.66
N ILE A 292 18.46 20.96 30.87
CA ILE A 292 18.17 20.99 29.43
C ILE A 292 17.62 19.61 29.05
N SER A 293 16.42 19.64 28.46
CA SER A 293 15.70 18.50 27.90
C SER A 293 16.62 17.58 27.11
N SER A 294 16.68 16.32 27.56
CA SER A 294 17.21 15.19 26.80
C SER A 294 16.55 15.17 25.42
N SER A 295 17.27 15.59 24.39
CA SER A 295 16.95 15.21 23.02
C SER A 295 17.12 13.70 22.95
N SER A 296 16.03 12.97 23.15
CA SER A 296 16.09 11.51 23.20
C SER A 296 16.54 11.01 21.83
N SER A 297 17.74 10.44 21.81
CA SER A 297 18.22 9.57 20.74
C SER A 297 17.52 8.22 20.87
N ASP A 298 16.19 8.23 21.03
CA ASP A 298 15.44 6.99 21.14
C ASP A 298 15.55 6.28 19.79
N PRO A 299 15.89 4.97 19.80
CA PRO A 299 15.89 4.21 18.56
C PRO A 299 14.50 4.32 17.93
N PRO A 300 14.40 4.42 16.59
CA PRO A 300 13.11 4.51 15.95
C PRO A 300 12.23 3.31 16.35
N GLU A 301 10.93 3.53 16.48
CA GLU A 301 9.98 2.62 17.15
C GLU A 301 10.01 1.17 16.62
N TRP A 302 10.35 0.97 15.34
CA TRP A 302 10.53 -0.34 14.71
C TRP A 302 11.74 -1.14 15.22
N LEU A 303 12.64 -0.49 15.95
CA LEU A 303 13.87 -1.05 16.54
C LEU A 303 13.73 -1.28 18.06
N ILE A 304 12.53 -1.10 18.63
CA ILE A 304 12.24 -1.36 20.04
C ILE A 304 11.69 -2.80 20.18
N PRO A 305 12.40 -3.72 20.85
CA PRO A 305 11.92 -5.10 21.04
C PRO A 305 10.57 -5.20 21.75
N ASP A 306 10.24 -4.22 22.62
CA ASP A 306 8.96 -4.14 23.33
C ASP A 306 7.76 -3.91 22.41
N ARG A 307 7.97 -3.48 21.16
CA ARG A 307 6.94 -3.43 20.12
C ARG A 307 6.43 -4.82 19.76
N TYR A 308 7.21 -5.89 19.96
CA TYR A 308 6.83 -7.27 19.63
C TYR A 308 6.11 -7.97 20.80
N LYS A 309 5.11 -7.31 21.38
CA LYS A 309 4.26 -7.85 22.43
C LYS A 309 2.81 -7.74 22.00
N VAL A 310 2.16 -8.90 21.84
CA VAL A 310 0.72 -8.95 21.62
C VAL A 310 0.03 -8.83 22.97
N GLN A 311 -0.87 -7.85 23.11
CA GLN A 311 -1.57 -7.64 24.36
C GLN A 311 -2.56 -8.79 24.63
N PRO A 312 -2.74 -9.24 25.90
CA PRO A 312 -3.63 -10.36 26.20
C PRO A 312 -5.09 -10.15 25.78
N ASP A 313 -5.57 -8.91 25.82
CA ASP A 313 -6.91 -8.53 25.36
C ASP A 313 -7.06 -8.71 23.84
N THR A 314 -6.02 -8.39 23.07
CA THR A 314 -5.93 -8.59 21.62
C THR A 314 -6.06 -10.08 21.29
N ILE A 315 -5.33 -10.94 22.00
CA ILE A 315 -5.40 -12.40 21.83
C ILE A 315 -6.82 -12.91 22.10
N LEU A 316 -7.42 -12.48 23.22
CA LEU A 316 -8.77 -12.89 23.61
C LEU A 316 -9.82 -12.42 22.60
N ARG A 317 -9.76 -11.16 22.16
CA ARG A 317 -10.68 -10.60 21.16
C ARG A 317 -10.58 -11.35 19.85
N LEU A 318 -9.37 -11.59 19.33
CA LEU A 318 -9.20 -12.34 18.08
C LEU A 318 -9.75 -13.77 18.19
N LYS A 319 -9.49 -14.48 19.30
CA LYS A 319 -10.05 -15.82 19.56
C LYS A 319 -11.59 -15.79 19.59
N LEU A 320 -12.18 -14.79 20.24
CA LEU A 320 -13.62 -14.65 20.36
C LEU A 320 -14.26 -14.33 19.01
N MET A 321 -13.69 -13.38 18.27
CA MET A 321 -14.18 -12.99 16.94
C MET A 321 -14.09 -14.13 15.92
N ASP A 322 -12.96 -14.84 15.87
CA ASP A 322 -12.79 -16.02 15.02
C ASP A 322 -13.78 -17.14 15.38
N ASN A 323 -14.00 -17.40 16.68
CA ASN A 323 -14.98 -18.39 17.13
C ASN A 323 -16.41 -18.02 16.69
N LEU A 324 -16.80 -16.76 16.83
CA LEU A 324 -18.11 -16.28 16.41
C LEU A 324 -18.26 -16.33 14.88
N TYR A 325 -17.22 -15.95 14.14
CA TYR A 325 -17.20 -16.06 12.69
C TYR A 325 -17.39 -17.51 12.22
N LYS A 326 -16.64 -18.46 12.80
CA LYS A 326 -16.77 -19.90 12.53
C LYS A 326 -18.16 -20.47 12.90
N LYS A 327 -18.88 -19.82 13.82
CA LYS A 327 -20.27 -20.15 14.18
C LYS A 327 -21.31 -19.48 13.26
N GLY A 328 -20.87 -18.76 12.22
CA GLY A 328 -21.74 -18.14 11.22
C GLY A 328 -22.07 -16.68 11.49
N TRP A 329 -21.38 -16.02 12.42
CA TRP A 329 -21.57 -14.58 12.63
C TRP A 329 -20.70 -13.77 11.66
N HIS A 330 -21.31 -13.26 10.59
CA HIS A 330 -20.63 -12.52 9.52
C HIS A 330 -21.03 -11.05 9.53
N TRP A 331 -20.34 -10.22 10.32
CA TRP A 331 -20.69 -8.79 10.51
C TRP A 331 -20.14 -7.84 9.44
N PHE A 332 -19.37 -8.35 8.47
CA PHE A 332 -18.63 -7.57 7.47
C PHE A 332 -18.80 -8.08 6.02
N GLN A 333 -19.76 -8.99 5.79
CA GLN A 333 -20.06 -9.54 4.47
C GLN A 333 -21.17 -8.77 3.74
#